data_AF-A0A7V9F185-F1
#
_entry.id   AF-A0A7V9F185-F1
#
_cell.length_a   1.000
_cell.length_b   1.000
_cell.length_c   1.000
_cell.angle_alpha   90.00
_cell.angle_beta   90.00
_cell.angle_gamma   90.00
#
_symmetry.space_group_name_H-M   'P 1'
#
loop_
_entity.id
_entity.type
_entity.pdbx_description
1 polymer ?
#
loop_
_entity_poly.entity_id
_entity_poly.type
_entity_poly.pdbx_seq_one_letter_code
_entity_poly.pdbx_strand_id
1 'polypeptide(L)'
;MSEQNFKSVKPRTPPWILGSIVLTLLTTLVVLQSSNLWKSFSIETASDTLTLYGLLSLNFIAFIIFASIFIRSILKLVRERRALALGSRIKTRLLIYFVAVSILPIIAMAIFSYLFMNRALERWFERIPENVIRETRQMQAQSIESEIIKLDETTRMLVKLLEAQNAGSEKLTEVVEQGNLTRLEILSPEGEILAESEKPLSGEQKRELEKTLGFVRQNKFSEPVLTDRKGFDIA
;
A
#
# COMPACT_ATOMS: atom_id res chain seq x y z
N MET A 1 -83.63 17.39 -12.18
CA MET A 1 -82.32 17.66 -11.53
C MET A 1 -81.47 16.40 -11.63
N SER A 2 -80.52 16.35 -12.56
CA SER A 2 -79.60 15.23 -12.69
C SER A 2 -78.21 15.80 -12.97
N GLU A 3 -77.46 16.07 -11.91
CA GLU A 3 -76.04 16.41 -11.99
C GLU A 3 -75.26 15.17 -12.44
N GLN A 4 -74.78 15.20 -13.68
CA GLN A 4 -73.80 14.23 -14.16
C GLN A 4 -72.42 14.66 -13.67
N ASN A 5 -71.89 13.88 -12.73
CA ASN A 5 -70.58 14.06 -12.13
C ASN A 5 -69.49 13.59 -13.13
N PHE A 6 -68.91 14.53 -13.88
CA PHE A 6 -67.81 14.26 -14.80
C PHE A 6 -66.54 13.91 -14.01
N LYS A 7 -66.22 12.61 -13.96
CA LYS A 7 -64.91 12.12 -13.50
C LYS A 7 -63.82 12.71 -14.37
N SER A 8 -62.98 13.57 -13.80
CA SER A 8 -61.82 14.16 -14.46
C SER A 8 -60.80 13.07 -14.82
N VAL A 9 -60.66 12.81 -16.11
CA VAL A 9 -59.63 11.90 -16.64
C VAL A 9 -58.28 12.59 -16.49
N LYS A 10 -57.47 12.11 -15.54
CA LYS A 10 -56.10 12.61 -15.29
C LYS A 10 -55.27 12.50 -16.58
N PRO A 11 -54.62 13.58 -17.06
CA PRO A 11 -53.88 13.55 -18.31
C PRO A 11 -52.70 12.57 -18.18
N ARG A 12 -52.69 11.55 -19.04
CA ARG A 12 -51.58 10.60 -19.15
C ARG A 12 -50.48 11.29 -19.95
N THR A 13 -49.46 11.82 -19.28
CA THR A 13 -48.27 12.34 -19.97
C THR A 13 -47.68 11.21 -20.82
N PRO A 14 -47.52 11.41 -22.14
CA PRO A 14 -47.05 10.35 -23.01
C PRO A 14 -45.61 9.97 -22.61
N PRO A 15 -45.30 8.67 -22.46
CA PRO A 15 -44.03 8.19 -21.90
C PRO A 15 -42.80 8.62 -22.71
N TRP A 16 -42.97 9.04 -23.96
CA TRP A 16 -41.90 9.57 -24.81
C TRP A 16 -41.40 10.95 -24.38
N ILE A 17 -42.25 11.78 -23.77
CA ILE A 17 -41.84 13.11 -23.26
C ILE A 17 -40.86 12.94 -22.09
N LEU A 18 -41.14 11.97 -21.22
CA LEU A 18 -40.24 11.63 -20.11
C LEU A 18 -38.90 11.06 -20.60
N GLY A 19 -38.92 10.15 -21.58
CA GLY A 19 -37.69 9.65 -22.19
C GLY A 19 -36.88 10.74 -22.87
N SER A 20 -37.56 11.67 -23.56
CA SER A 20 -36.92 12.82 -24.22
C SER A 20 -36.29 13.79 -23.22
N ILE A 21 -36.97 14.13 -22.12
CA ILE A 21 -36.43 14.96 -21.02
C ILE A 21 -35.20 14.32 -20.38
N VAL A 22 -35.22 13.00 -20.21
CA VAL A 22 -34.11 12.26 -19.64
C VAL A 22 -32.91 12.23 -20.58
N LEU A 23 -33.16 12.03 -21.88
CA LEU A 23 -32.13 12.03 -22.91
C LEU A 23 -31.47 13.40 -23.05
N THR A 24 -32.25 14.49 -23.00
CA THR A 24 -31.70 15.85 -23.03
C THR A 24 -30.87 16.13 -21.78
N LEU A 25 -31.34 15.72 -20.58
CA LEU A 25 -30.58 15.87 -19.34
C LEU A 25 -29.26 15.09 -19.38
N LEU A 26 -29.28 13.84 -19.89
CA LEU A 26 -28.09 13.00 -20.04
C LEU A 26 -27.08 13.64 -21.00
N THR A 27 -27.58 14.12 -22.13
CA THR A 27 -26.75 14.75 -23.17
C THR A 27 -26.06 15.99 -22.61
N THR A 28 -26.79 16.85 -21.91
CA THR A 28 -26.21 18.02 -21.22
C THR A 28 -25.15 17.62 -20.21
N LEU A 29 -25.40 16.59 -19.41
CA LEU A 29 -24.44 16.12 -18.40
C LEU A 29 -23.15 15.57 -19.05
N VAL A 30 -23.27 14.79 -20.12
CA VAL A 30 -22.12 14.26 -20.88
C VAL A 30 -21.33 15.39 -21.53
N VAL A 31 -22.00 16.39 -22.11
CA VAL A 31 -21.33 17.58 -22.68
C VAL A 31 -20.58 18.36 -21.60
N LEU A 32 -21.18 18.55 -20.42
CA LEU A 32 -20.50 19.21 -19.29
C LEU A 32 -19.27 18.42 -18.82
N GLN A 33 -19.37 17.09 -18.71
CA GLN A 33 -18.25 16.24 -18.31
C GLN A 33 -17.14 16.19 -19.38
N SER A 34 -17.52 16.11 -20.66
CA SER A 34 -16.58 16.02 -21.79
C SER A 34 -15.89 17.34 -22.10
N SER A 35 -16.56 18.46 -21.87
CA SER A 35 -16.05 19.79 -22.20
C SER A 35 -14.85 20.22 -21.34
N ASN A 36 -14.51 19.45 -20.29
CA ASN A 36 -13.34 19.67 -19.43
C ASN A 36 -13.21 21.12 -18.94
N LEU A 37 -14.32 21.89 -18.91
CA LEU A 37 -14.35 23.29 -18.48
C LEU A 37 -13.81 23.46 -17.05
N TRP A 38 -13.74 22.36 -16.31
CA TRP A 38 -13.34 22.30 -14.93
C TRP A 38 -11.85 22.03 -14.74
N LYS A 39 -11.15 21.57 -15.79
CA LYS A 39 -9.70 21.32 -15.78
C LYS A 39 -8.88 22.61 -15.70
N SER A 40 -9.52 23.76 -15.95
CA SER A 40 -8.94 25.10 -15.77
C SER A 40 -8.84 25.54 -14.30
N PHE A 41 -9.45 24.80 -13.36
CA PHE A 41 -9.31 25.05 -11.93
C PHE A 41 -8.16 24.19 -11.41
N SER A 42 -6.99 24.81 -11.25
CA SER A 42 -5.78 24.17 -10.72
C SER A 42 -6.03 23.67 -9.30
N ILE A 43 -5.77 22.39 -9.07
CA ILE A 43 -6.03 21.67 -7.82
C ILE A 43 -5.03 22.13 -6.76
N GLU A 44 -5.41 23.10 -5.93
CA GLU A 44 -4.56 23.58 -4.84
C GLU A 44 -5.35 24.11 -3.62
N THR A 45 -6.68 24.27 -3.69
CA THR A 45 -7.45 24.95 -2.63
C THR A 45 -8.74 24.21 -2.25
N ALA A 46 -9.21 24.38 -1.00
CA ALA A 46 -10.45 23.81 -0.45
C ALA A 46 -11.72 24.00 -1.31
N SER A 47 -11.71 24.95 -2.24
CA SER A 47 -12.75 25.18 -3.26
C SER A 47 -12.92 24.01 -4.25
N ASP A 48 -11.87 23.22 -4.51
CA ASP A 48 -11.91 22.07 -5.42
C ASP A 48 -12.70 20.91 -4.81
N THR A 49 -12.56 20.71 -3.50
CA THR A 49 -13.37 19.76 -2.74
C THR A 49 -14.84 20.12 -2.85
N LEU A 50 -15.21 21.39 -2.72
CA LEU A 50 -16.60 21.85 -2.85
C LEU A 50 -17.16 21.58 -4.26
N THR A 51 -16.33 21.77 -5.30
CA THR A 51 -16.72 21.50 -6.70
C THR A 51 -16.91 20.00 -6.95
N LEU A 52 -16.03 19.16 -6.43
CA LEU A 52 -16.16 17.70 -6.49
C LEU A 52 -17.40 17.21 -5.75
N TYR A 53 -17.68 17.74 -4.55
CA TYR A 53 -18.94 17.44 -3.84
C TYR A 53 -20.16 17.95 -4.59
N GLY A 54 -20.09 19.11 -5.24
CA GLY A 54 -21.15 19.64 -6.09
C GLY A 54 -21.45 18.73 -7.28
N LEU A 55 -20.42 18.23 -7.97
CA LEU A 55 -20.58 17.30 -9.09
C LEU A 55 -21.08 15.93 -8.63
N LEU A 56 -20.55 15.42 -7.53
CA LEU A 56 -21.00 14.17 -6.96
C LEU A 56 -22.49 14.25 -6.57
N SER A 57 -22.88 15.36 -5.93
CA SER A 57 -24.28 15.64 -5.58
C SER A 57 -25.16 15.77 -6.82
N LEU A 58 -24.70 16.47 -7.85
CA LEU A 58 -25.42 16.59 -9.13
C LEU A 58 -25.61 15.24 -9.81
N ASN A 59 -24.55 14.43 -9.88
CA ASN A 59 -24.61 13.09 -10.46
C ASN A 59 -25.51 12.18 -9.63
N PHE A 60 -25.49 12.30 -8.30
CA PHE A 60 -26.38 11.57 -7.40
C PHE A 60 -27.86 11.94 -7.62
N ILE A 61 -28.17 13.23 -7.75
CA ILE A 61 -29.53 13.72 -8.07
C ILE A 61 -29.97 13.17 -9.43
N ALA A 62 -29.10 13.27 -10.45
CA ALA A 62 -29.37 12.70 -11.75
C ALA A 62 -29.67 11.20 -11.64
N PHE A 63 -28.80 10.43 -10.97
CA PHE A 63 -28.98 9.01 -10.73
C PHE A 63 -30.33 8.70 -10.06
N ILE A 64 -30.75 9.45 -9.04
CA ILE A 64 -32.07 9.27 -8.40
C ILE A 64 -33.21 9.52 -9.39
N ILE A 65 -33.13 10.57 -10.21
CA ILE A 65 -34.13 10.87 -11.24
C ILE A 65 -34.20 9.71 -12.24
N PHE A 66 -33.06 9.26 -12.76
CA PHE A 66 -32.95 8.12 -13.67
C PHE A 66 -33.52 6.85 -13.04
N ALA A 67 -33.13 6.52 -11.81
CA ALA A 67 -33.59 5.35 -11.08
C ALA A 67 -35.12 5.39 -10.87
N SER A 68 -35.67 6.53 -10.47
CA SER A 68 -37.12 6.71 -10.30
C SER A 68 -37.88 6.47 -11.62
N ILE A 69 -37.36 6.97 -12.73
CA ILE A 69 -37.95 6.79 -14.06
C ILE A 69 -37.84 5.34 -14.51
N PHE A 70 -36.66 4.73 -14.32
CA PHE A 70 -36.41 3.34 -14.64
C PHE A 70 -37.33 2.40 -13.85
N ILE A 71 -37.46 2.61 -12.54
CA ILE A 71 -38.37 1.85 -11.67
C ILE A 71 -39.81 2.01 -12.14
N ARG A 72 -40.28 3.22 -12.43
CA ARG A 72 -41.64 3.45 -12.95
C ARG A 72 -41.86 2.73 -14.29
N SER A 73 -40.85 2.71 -15.16
CA SER A 73 -40.89 2.01 -16.44
C SER A 73 -41.02 0.49 -16.25
N ILE A 74 -40.20 -0.10 -15.35
CA ILE A 74 -40.27 -1.52 -15.00
C ILE A 74 -41.64 -1.85 -14.39
N LEU A 75 -42.11 -1.06 -13.42
CA LEU A 75 -43.39 -1.31 -12.75
C LEU A 75 -44.56 -1.25 -13.74
N LYS A 76 -44.54 -0.29 -14.69
CA LYS A 76 -45.52 -0.21 -15.77
C LYS A 76 -45.44 -1.45 -16.66
N LEU A 77 -44.24 -1.84 -17.09
CA LEU A 77 -44.04 -3.00 -17.95
C LEU A 77 -44.50 -4.30 -17.27
N VAL A 78 -44.22 -4.48 -15.98
CA VAL A 78 -44.66 -5.63 -15.19
C VAL A 78 -46.18 -5.63 -15.04
N ARG A 79 -46.81 -4.47 -14.84
CA ARG A 79 -48.28 -4.36 -14.75
C ARG A 79 -48.97 -4.64 -16.10
N GLU A 80 -48.45 -4.11 -17.20
CA GLU A 80 -48.94 -4.40 -18.56
C GLU A 80 -48.73 -5.87 -18.93
N ARG A 81 -47.65 -6.49 -18.44
CA ARG A 81 -47.41 -7.93 -18.59
C ARG A 81 -48.45 -8.78 -17.85
N ARG A 82 -48.91 -8.35 -16.67
CA ARG A 82 -50.00 -9.02 -15.93
C ARG A 82 -51.36 -8.86 -16.61
N ALA A 83 -51.57 -7.83 -17.42
CA ALA A 83 -52.83 -7.55 -18.10
C ALA A 83 -53.09 -8.40 -19.38
N LEU A 84 -52.22 -9.38 -19.70
CA LEU A 84 -52.46 -10.42 -20.72
C LEU A 84 -52.96 -9.91 -22.09
N ALA A 85 -52.48 -8.75 -22.56
CA ALA A 85 -52.78 -8.31 -23.93
C ALA A 85 -52.21 -9.33 -24.95
N LEU A 86 -53.08 -9.83 -25.83
CA LEU A 86 -52.81 -10.80 -26.89
C LEU A 86 -51.56 -10.37 -27.70
N GLY A 87 -50.43 -11.05 -27.51
CA GLY A 87 -49.11 -10.70 -28.08
C GLY A 87 -47.95 -10.60 -27.07
N SER A 88 -48.26 -10.58 -25.77
CA SER A 88 -47.28 -10.46 -24.67
C SER A 88 -46.18 -11.55 -24.64
N ARG A 89 -46.50 -12.78 -25.07
CA ARG A 89 -45.55 -13.91 -25.04
C ARG A 89 -44.38 -13.73 -26.03
N ILE A 90 -44.65 -13.20 -27.23
CA ILE A 90 -43.61 -12.95 -28.24
C ILE A 90 -42.70 -11.81 -27.79
N LYS A 91 -43.29 -10.70 -27.32
CA LYS A 91 -42.53 -9.56 -26.78
C LYS A 91 -41.65 -9.96 -25.59
N THR A 92 -42.13 -10.84 -24.72
CA THR A 92 -41.34 -11.32 -23.56
C THR A 92 -40.15 -12.16 -24.01
N ARG A 93 -40.32 -13.10 -24.96
CA ARG A 93 -39.18 -13.88 -25.49
C ARG A 93 -38.14 -12.97 -26.14
N LEU A 94 -38.59 -12.00 -26.95
CA LEU A 94 -37.70 -11.05 -27.61
C LEU A 94 -36.91 -10.21 -26.60
N LEU A 95 -37.57 -9.73 -25.53
CA LEU A 95 -36.91 -9.01 -24.44
C LEU A 95 -35.85 -9.87 -23.75
N ILE A 96 -36.15 -11.15 -23.48
CA ILE A 96 -35.20 -12.08 -22.85
C ILE A 96 -33.96 -12.26 -23.74
N TYR A 97 -34.13 -12.46 -25.05
CA TYR A 97 -33.01 -12.56 -25.97
C TYR A 97 -32.20 -11.27 -26.04
N PHE A 98 -32.86 -10.11 -26.08
CA PHE A 98 -32.19 -8.82 -26.06
C PHE A 98 -31.36 -8.62 -24.80
N VAL A 99 -31.93 -8.95 -23.62
CA VAL A 99 -31.23 -8.88 -22.34
C VAL A 99 -30.05 -9.84 -22.33
N ALA A 100 -30.23 -11.09 -22.76
CA ALA A 100 -29.16 -12.09 -22.82
C ALA A 100 -27.98 -11.62 -23.71
N VAL A 101 -28.27 -11.10 -24.91
CA VAL A 101 -27.25 -10.57 -25.82
C VAL A 101 -26.57 -9.33 -25.23
N SER A 102 -27.32 -8.47 -24.52
CA SER A 102 -26.76 -7.27 -23.87
C SER A 102 -25.89 -7.55 -22.64
N ILE A 103 -26.16 -8.66 -21.93
CA ILE A 103 -25.36 -9.10 -20.77
C ILE A 103 -24.06 -9.78 -21.21
N LEU A 104 -24.04 -10.39 -22.40
CA LEU A 104 -22.87 -11.07 -22.95
C LEU A 104 -21.58 -10.21 -22.90
N PRO A 105 -21.55 -8.95 -23.38
CA PRO A 105 -20.35 -8.10 -23.29
C PRO A 105 -19.97 -7.74 -21.84
N ILE A 106 -20.94 -7.64 -20.93
CA ILE A 106 -20.68 -7.35 -19.51
C ILE A 106 -19.94 -8.53 -18.87
N ILE A 107 -20.42 -9.76 -19.10
CA ILE A 107 -19.76 -10.97 -18.61
C ILE A 107 -18.37 -11.12 -19.24
N ALA A 108 -18.24 -10.89 -20.54
CA ALA A 108 -16.94 -10.92 -21.21
C ALA A 108 -15.95 -9.92 -20.60
N MET A 109 -16.38 -8.69 -20.32
CA MET A 109 -15.56 -7.69 -19.65
C MET A 109 -15.20 -8.08 -18.22
N ALA A 110 -16.13 -8.67 -17.47
CA ALA A 110 -15.86 -9.14 -16.11
C ALA A 110 -14.80 -10.25 -16.10
N ILE A 111 -14.90 -11.22 -17.01
CA ILE A 111 -13.91 -12.30 -17.16
C ILE A 111 -12.56 -11.73 -17.60
N PHE A 112 -12.55 -10.83 -18.59
CA PHE A 112 -11.32 -10.19 -19.05
C PHE A 112 -10.64 -9.40 -17.93
N SER A 113 -11.41 -8.62 -17.16
CA SER A 113 -10.90 -7.86 -16.03
C SER A 113 -10.32 -8.76 -14.95
N TYR A 114 -11.00 -9.87 -14.63
CA TYR A 114 -10.48 -10.87 -13.69
C TYR A 114 -9.15 -11.47 -14.16
N LEU A 115 -9.09 -11.92 -15.43
CA LEU A 115 -7.88 -12.48 -16.03
C LEU A 115 -6.72 -11.47 -16.07
N PHE A 116 -7.03 -10.22 -16.44
CA PHE A 116 -6.06 -9.15 -16.50
C PHE A 116 -5.54 -8.79 -15.10
N MET A 117 -6.44 -8.61 -14.13
CA MET A 117 -6.09 -8.31 -12.74
C MET A 117 -5.17 -9.37 -12.16
N ASN A 118 -5.53 -10.65 -12.31
CA ASN A 118 -4.73 -11.74 -11.76
C ASN A 118 -3.30 -11.75 -12.34
N ARG A 119 -3.17 -11.58 -13.67
CA ARG A 119 -1.87 -11.48 -14.35
C ARG A 119 -1.10 -10.22 -13.98
N ALA A 120 -1.79 -9.10 -13.78
CA ALA A 120 -1.17 -7.83 -13.40
C ALA A 120 -0.61 -7.93 -11.97
N LEU A 121 -1.37 -8.54 -11.04
CA LEU A 121 -0.93 -8.79 -9.68
C LEU A 121 0.29 -9.70 -9.66
N GLU A 122 0.25 -10.84 -10.37
CA GLU A 122 1.37 -11.78 -10.40
C GLU A 122 2.66 -11.12 -10.91
N ARG A 123 2.58 -10.35 -12.00
CA ARG A 123 3.73 -9.58 -12.52
C ARG A 123 4.22 -8.48 -11.59
N TRP A 124 3.31 -7.86 -10.83
CA TRP A 124 3.67 -6.82 -9.87
C TRP A 124 4.36 -7.44 -8.65
N PHE A 125 3.87 -8.59 -8.18
CA PHE A 125 4.45 -9.33 -7.06
C PHE A 125 5.77 -10.02 -7.39
N GLU A 126 6.00 -10.48 -8.62
CA GLU A 126 7.29 -11.05 -9.04
C GLU A 126 8.43 -10.01 -9.00
N ARG A 127 8.13 -8.73 -9.29
CA ARG A 127 9.15 -7.68 -9.43
C ARG A 127 9.58 -7.02 -8.11
N ILE A 128 8.76 -7.10 -7.08
CA ILE A 128 9.08 -6.53 -5.76
C ILE A 128 10.21 -7.30 -5.02
N PRO A 129 10.21 -8.65 -4.93
CA PRO A 129 11.21 -9.36 -4.13
C PRO A 129 12.62 -9.25 -4.72
N GLU A 130 12.79 -9.23 -6.04
CA GLU A 130 14.15 -9.17 -6.64
C GLU A 130 14.88 -7.86 -6.32
N ASN A 131 14.17 -6.74 -6.32
CA ASN A 131 14.78 -5.42 -6.09
C ASN A 131 15.04 -5.20 -4.59
N VAL A 132 14.09 -5.56 -3.72
CA VAL A 132 14.25 -5.41 -2.27
C VAL A 132 15.36 -6.33 -1.73
N ILE A 133 15.50 -7.55 -2.26
CA ILE A 133 16.57 -8.47 -1.84
C ILE A 133 17.95 -7.96 -2.29
N ARG A 134 18.06 -7.34 -3.46
CA ARG A 134 19.32 -6.75 -3.94
C ARG A 134 19.72 -5.51 -3.15
N GLU A 135 18.79 -4.61 -2.89
CA GLU A 135 19.02 -3.40 -2.10
C GLU A 135 19.40 -3.74 -0.65
N THR A 136 18.68 -4.66 -0.01
CA THR A 136 19.01 -5.10 1.36
C THR A 136 20.39 -5.75 1.46
N ARG A 137 20.80 -6.57 0.48
CA ARG A 137 22.16 -7.13 0.44
C ARG A 137 23.24 -6.07 0.25
N GLN A 138 23.00 -5.07 -0.59
CA GLN A 138 23.96 -3.98 -0.80
C GLN A 138 24.05 -3.08 0.44
N MET A 139 22.93 -2.75 1.08
CA MET A 139 22.90 -1.99 2.32
C MET A 139 23.62 -2.74 3.45
N GLN A 140 23.39 -4.06 3.59
CA GLN A 140 24.07 -4.86 4.60
C GLN A 140 25.59 -4.92 4.37
N ALA A 141 26.05 -5.03 3.11
CA ALA A 141 27.46 -4.98 2.79
C ALA A 141 28.10 -3.62 3.14
N GLN A 142 27.39 -2.51 2.87
CA GLN A 142 27.86 -1.16 3.20
C GLN A 142 27.87 -0.87 4.70
N SER A 143 26.89 -1.38 5.45
CA SER A 143 26.86 -1.24 6.92
C SER A 143 28.07 -1.92 7.56
N ILE A 144 28.44 -3.11 7.11
CA ILE A 144 29.60 -3.86 7.65
C ILE A 144 30.92 -3.13 7.36
N GLU A 145 31.11 -2.63 6.13
CA GLU A 145 32.33 -1.89 5.78
C GLU A 145 32.48 -0.61 6.62
N SER A 146 31.39 0.10 6.85
CA SER A 146 31.38 1.31 7.68
C SER A 146 31.66 1.03 9.16
N GLU A 147 31.31 -0.16 9.64
CA GLU A 147 31.52 -0.58 11.03
C GLU A 147 32.99 -0.95 11.27
N ILE A 148 33.62 -1.66 10.34
CA ILE A 148 35.06 -1.98 10.40
C ILE A 148 35.93 -0.72 10.39
N ILE A 149 35.61 0.27 9.55
CA ILE A 149 36.35 1.54 9.48
C ILE A 149 36.25 2.30 10.81
N LYS A 150 35.05 2.33 11.42
CA LYS A 150 34.83 2.98 12.72
C LYS A 150 35.60 2.27 13.84
N LEU A 151 35.72 0.95 13.79
CA LEU A 151 36.49 0.18 14.78
C LEU A 151 37.99 0.49 14.69
N ASP A 152 38.57 0.59 13.50
CA ASP A 152 39.98 0.98 13.32
C ASP A 152 40.23 2.43 13.79
N GLU A 153 39.35 3.36 13.44
CA GLU A 153 39.43 4.75 13.91
C GLU A 153 39.34 4.86 15.44
N THR A 154 38.42 4.10 16.04
CA THR A 154 38.23 4.04 17.50
C THR A 154 39.47 3.43 18.17
N THR A 155 40.04 2.37 17.60
CA THR A 155 41.26 1.73 18.11
C THR A 155 42.46 2.69 18.06
N ARG A 156 42.65 3.43 16.95
CA ARG A 156 43.72 4.42 16.84
C ARG A 156 43.53 5.59 17.79
N MET A 157 42.28 6.02 18.02
CA MET A 157 41.97 7.05 19.02
C MET A 157 42.30 6.55 20.43
N LEU A 158 41.91 5.32 20.76
CA LEU A 158 42.20 4.66 22.02
C LEU A 158 43.71 4.56 22.27
N VAL A 159 44.49 4.09 21.30
CA VAL A 159 45.96 3.99 21.42
C VAL A 159 46.57 5.36 21.71
N LYS A 160 46.14 6.43 21.02
CA LYS A 160 46.61 7.80 21.28
C LYS A 160 46.22 8.32 22.67
N LEU A 161 45.03 7.97 23.16
CA LEU A 161 44.57 8.34 24.51
C LEU A 161 45.31 7.56 25.60
N LEU A 162 45.69 6.31 25.33
CA LEU A 162 46.47 5.45 26.21
C LEU A 162 47.93 5.89 26.31
N GLU A 163 48.56 6.27 25.20
CA GLU A 163 49.91 6.86 25.17
C GLU A 163 49.97 8.19 25.93
N ALA A 164 48.86 8.93 26.00
CA ALA A 164 48.77 10.23 26.68
C ALA A 164 48.65 10.18 28.22
N GLN A 165 48.98 9.03 28.84
CA GLN A 165 49.18 8.80 30.28
C GLN A 165 47.92 8.45 31.11
N ASN A 166 48.00 7.27 31.76
CA ASN A 166 47.09 6.68 32.76
C ASN A 166 45.60 6.64 32.39
N ALA A 167 45.26 5.79 31.43
CA ALA A 167 43.88 5.34 31.21
C ALA A 167 43.42 4.46 32.38
N GLY A 168 42.80 5.07 33.40
CA GLY A 168 42.09 4.33 34.45
C GLY A 168 40.85 3.63 33.90
N SER A 169 40.40 2.57 34.61
CA SER A 169 39.24 1.73 34.26
C SER A 169 37.93 2.51 34.03
N GLU A 170 37.79 3.68 34.64
CA GLU A 170 36.63 4.56 34.49
C GLU A 170 36.50 5.14 33.07
N LYS A 171 37.61 5.57 32.47
CA LYS A 171 37.61 6.17 31.12
C LYS A 171 37.45 5.14 30.01
N LEU A 172 37.86 3.90 30.27
CA LEU A 172 37.63 2.77 29.37
C LEU A 172 36.15 2.40 29.31
N THR A 173 35.43 2.55 30.42
CA THR A 173 33.99 2.30 30.49
C THR A 173 33.20 3.36 29.71
N GLU A 174 33.61 4.62 29.79
CA GLU A 174 33.03 5.70 28.97
C GLU A 174 33.21 5.44 27.46
N VAL A 175 34.37 4.95 27.03
CA VAL A 175 34.62 4.65 25.61
C VAL A 175 33.85 3.39 25.15
N VAL A 176 33.68 2.39 26.02
CA VAL A 176 32.85 1.21 25.72
C VAL A 176 31.38 1.62 25.54
N GLU A 177 30.86 2.51 26.37
CA GLU A 177 29.49 3.01 26.25
C GLU A 177 29.29 3.96 25.05
N GLN A 178 30.20 4.91 24.83
CA GLN A 178 30.10 5.89 23.73
C GLN A 178 30.42 5.29 22.37
N GLY A 179 31.38 4.35 22.31
CA GLY A 179 31.77 3.65 21.09
C GLY A 179 30.86 2.46 20.74
N ASN A 180 29.83 2.18 21.56
CA ASN A 180 28.97 1.01 21.46
C ASN A 180 29.77 -0.30 21.32
N LEU A 181 30.92 -0.38 22.00
CA LEU A 181 31.78 -1.55 21.98
C LEU A 181 31.20 -2.61 22.92
N THR A 182 31.42 -3.89 22.59
CA THR A 182 30.94 -4.99 23.43
C THR A 182 31.88 -5.20 24.62
N ARG A 183 33.19 -5.23 24.37
CA ARG A 183 34.24 -5.39 25.38
C ARG A 183 35.53 -4.72 24.90
N LEU A 184 36.30 -4.18 25.83
CA LEU A 184 37.63 -3.63 25.60
C LEU A 184 38.60 -4.21 26.65
N GLU A 185 39.65 -4.88 26.17
CA GLU A 185 40.70 -5.49 27.00
C GLU A 185 42.06 -4.89 26.61
N ILE A 186 42.84 -4.45 27.59
CA ILE A 186 44.22 -3.98 27.41
C ILE A 186 45.16 -5.07 27.92
N LEU A 187 46.04 -5.56 27.06
CA LEU A 187 46.97 -6.65 27.35
C LEU A 187 48.41 -6.11 27.49
N SER A 188 49.14 -6.61 28.48
CA SER A 188 50.59 -6.44 28.62
C SER A 188 51.34 -7.26 27.56
N PRO A 189 52.59 -6.93 27.19
CA PRO A 189 53.41 -7.76 26.30
C PRO A 189 53.55 -9.22 26.74
N GLU A 190 53.36 -9.50 28.04
CA GLU A 190 53.39 -10.82 28.67
C GLU A 190 52.04 -11.56 28.64
N GLY A 191 50.98 -10.94 28.10
CA GLY A 191 49.64 -11.50 27.99
C GLY A 191 48.74 -11.32 29.22
N GLU A 192 49.17 -10.55 30.22
CA GLU A 192 48.36 -10.21 31.39
C GLU A 192 47.40 -9.05 31.12
N ILE A 193 46.16 -9.14 31.62
CA ILE A 193 45.13 -8.11 31.42
C ILE A 193 45.40 -6.94 32.36
N LEU A 194 45.72 -5.78 31.79
CA LEU A 194 46.03 -4.55 32.53
C LEU A 194 44.75 -3.75 32.85
N ALA A 195 43.73 -3.81 32.00
CA ALA A 195 42.41 -3.25 32.25
C ALA A 195 41.35 -3.87 31.34
N GLU A 196 40.12 -4.02 31.86
CA GLU A 196 38.98 -4.60 31.16
C GLU A 196 37.72 -3.76 31.41
N SER A 197 36.93 -3.53 30.36
CA SER A 197 35.59 -2.97 30.46
C SER A 197 34.63 -3.68 29.50
N GLU A 198 33.48 -4.11 29.99
CA GLU A 198 32.49 -4.91 29.26
C GLU A 198 31.07 -4.36 29.48
N LYS A 199 30.27 -4.33 28.42
CA LYS A 199 28.83 -4.03 28.52
C LYS A 199 28.10 -5.19 29.21
N PRO A 200 27.06 -4.97 30.04
CA PRO A 200 26.29 -6.08 30.61
C PRO A 200 25.56 -6.87 29.51
N LEU A 201 26.05 -8.09 29.24
CA LEU A 201 25.52 -9.01 28.22
C LEU A 201 24.66 -10.12 28.84
N SER A 202 23.72 -10.66 28.05
CA SER A 202 22.91 -11.82 28.45
C SER A 202 23.78 -13.08 28.62
N GLY A 203 23.40 -14.02 29.49
CA GLY A 203 24.20 -15.20 29.84
C GLY A 203 24.49 -16.17 28.69
N GLU A 204 23.78 -16.08 27.57
CA GLU A 204 24.10 -16.80 26.33
C GLU A 204 25.20 -16.08 25.52
N GLN A 205 25.05 -14.77 25.34
CA GLN A 205 26.03 -13.92 24.66
C GLN A 205 27.37 -13.91 25.38
N LYS A 206 27.38 -13.91 26.72
CA LYS A 206 28.60 -14.01 27.51
C LYS A 206 29.37 -15.32 27.25
N ARG A 207 28.67 -16.44 27.10
CA ARG A 207 29.30 -17.75 26.82
C ARG A 207 29.93 -17.79 25.43
N GLU A 208 29.30 -17.15 24.46
CA GLU A 208 29.80 -17.02 23.10
C GLU A 208 31.04 -16.11 23.05
N LEU A 209 30.99 -14.95 23.70
CA LEU A 209 32.12 -14.02 23.79
C LEU A 209 33.34 -14.65 24.46
N GLU A 210 33.18 -15.34 25.60
CA GLU A 210 34.29 -16.03 26.28
C GLU A 210 34.91 -17.13 25.41
N LYS A 211 34.11 -17.79 24.56
CA LYS A 211 34.62 -18.78 23.61
C LYS A 211 35.49 -18.11 22.54
N THR A 212 35.04 -16.99 21.97
CA THR A 212 35.78 -16.19 20.99
C THR A 212 37.09 -15.65 21.58
N LEU A 213 37.05 -15.08 22.79
CA LEU A 213 38.23 -14.57 23.51
C LEU A 213 39.22 -15.68 23.88
N GLY A 214 38.73 -16.89 24.18
CA GLY A 214 39.58 -18.06 24.42
C GLY A 214 40.48 -18.42 23.24
N PHE A 215 40.03 -18.20 22.00
CA PHE A 215 40.86 -18.40 20.81
C PHE A 215 41.89 -17.27 20.61
N VAL A 216 41.49 -16.03 20.86
CA VAL A 216 42.38 -14.85 20.81
C VAL A 216 43.52 -14.98 21.81
N ARG A 217 43.22 -15.35 23.07
CA ARG A 217 44.21 -15.56 24.14
C ARG A 217 45.19 -16.71 23.84
N GLN A 218 44.81 -17.65 22.98
CA GLN A 218 45.68 -18.73 22.50
C GLN A 218 46.48 -18.35 21.25
N ASN A 219 46.46 -17.07 20.85
CA ASN A 219 47.12 -16.56 19.64
C ASN A 219 46.61 -17.23 18.34
N LYS A 220 45.38 -17.76 18.36
CA LYS A 220 44.74 -18.46 17.24
C LYS A 220 43.78 -17.54 16.49
N PHE A 221 44.34 -16.54 15.81
CA PHE A 221 43.56 -15.54 15.07
C PHE A 221 42.94 -16.04 13.76
N SER A 222 43.29 -17.25 13.31
CA SER A 222 42.86 -17.79 12.01
C SER A 222 41.67 -18.75 12.07
N GLU A 223 40.99 -18.85 13.21
CA GLU A 223 39.83 -19.74 13.37
C GLU A 223 38.61 -19.19 12.60
N PRO A 224 37.86 -20.02 11.85
CA PRO A 224 36.73 -19.56 11.04
C PRO A 224 35.62 -18.93 11.89
N VAL A 225 35.49 -19.36 13.14
CA VAL A 225 34.52 -18.86 14.13
C VAL A 225 34.77 -17.39 14.49
N LEU A 226 35.98 -16.88 14.26
CA LEU A 226 36.37 -15.49 14.57
C LEU A 226 35.98 -14.49 13.47
N THR A 227 35.51 -14.99 12.32
CA THR A 227 35.14 -14.19 11.12
C THR A 227 33.84 -14.69 10.48
N ASP A 228 33.05 -15.50 11.18
CA ASP A 228 31.88 -16.18 10.61
C ASP A 228 30.65 -15.28 10.44
N ARG A 229 30.69 -14.06 10.99
CA ARG A 229 29.64 -13.03 10.89
C ARG A 229 28.29 -13.47 11.46
N LYS A 230 28.27 -14.47 12.32
CA LYS A 230 27.05 -14.99 12.98
C LYS A 230 26.99 -14.63 14.47
N GLY A 231 28.11 -14.19 15.04
CA GLY A 231 28.26 -13.84 16.46
C GLY A 231 29.24 -12.69 16.68
N PHE A 232 30.05 -12.78 17.73
CA PHE A 232 31.10 -11.80 18.00
C PHE A 232 32.31 -12.04 17.08
N ASP A 233 32.52 -11.11 16.15
CA ASP A 233 33.71 -11.10 15.30
C ASP A 233 34.84 -10.28 15.95
N ILE A 234 36.08 -10.68 15.68
CA ILE A 234 37.27 -9.89 16.03
C ILE A 234 37.76 -9.14 14.80
N ALA A 235 38.11 -7.87 14.98
CA ALA A 235 38.70 -7.01 13.97
C ALA A 235 40.22 -6.92 14.16
#